data_AF-A0A7X9A7H4-F1
#
_entry.id   AF-A0A7X9A7H4-F1
#
_cell.length_a   1.000
_cell.length_b   1.000
_cell.length_c   1.000
_cell.angle_alpha   90.00
_cell.angle_beta   90.00
_cell.angle_gamma   90.00
#
_symmetry.space_group_name_H-M   'P 1'
#
loop_
_entity.id
_entity.type
_entity.pdbx_description
1 polymer ?
#
loop_
_entity_poly.entity_id
_entity_poly.type
_entity_poly.pdbx_seq_one_letter_code
_entity_poly.pdbx_strand_id
1 'polypeptide(L)'
;MSVNVQQEVFDGFGMMVDEDIVELAKDGDIVAQEYLINKYKNFVRAKARSYFLIGADREDIIQEGMIGLYKAIRDFRCDKLSSFRAFAELCITRQIITAIKTATRQKHIPLNSYVSLNKPIYDEDSDRTLLDVISGSKIID
;
A
#
# COMPACT_ATOMS: atom_id res chain seq x y z
N MET A 1 -2.38 -36.74 11.82
CA MET A 1 -3.86 -36.75 11.92
C MET A 1 -4.47 -35.39 11.62
N SER A 2 -3.89 -34.27 12.09
CA SER A 2 -4.36 -32.90 11.81
C SER A 2 -4.28 -32.45 10.34
N VAL A 3 -3.26 -32.88 9.59
CA VAL A 3 -3.08 -32.50 8.17
C VAL A 3 -4.22 -33.03 7.29
N ASN A 4 -4.76 -34.22 7.60
CA ASN A 4 -5.81 -34.86 6.79
C ASN A 4 -7.15 -34.12 6.91
N VAL A 5 -7.46 -33.60 8.11
CA VAL A 5 -8.68 -32.84 8.37
C VAL A 5 -8.63 -31.46 7.70
N GLN A 6 -7.49 -30.78 7.74
CA GLN A 6 -7.34 -29.49 7.05
C GLN A 6 -7.44 -29.65 5.53
N GLN A 7 -6.94 -30.75 4.97
CA GLN A 7 -7.02 -31.01 3.53
C GLN A 7 -8.46 -31.28 3.07
N GLU A 8 -9.23 -32.08 3.82
CA GLU A 8 -10.65 -32.34 3.52
C GLU A 8 -11.51 -31.06 3.60
N VAL A 9 -11.23 -30.18 4.57
CA VAL A 9 -11.94 -28.89 4.71
C VAL A 9 -11.60 -27.94 3.54
N PHE A 10 -10.34 -27.91 3.09
CA PHE A 10 -9.92 -27.12 1.94
C PHE A 10 -10.54 -27.64 0.63
N ASP A 11 -10.73 -28.95 0.49
CA ASP A 11 -11.40 -29.55 -0.67
C ASP A 11 -12.89 -29.17 -0.71
N GLY A 12 -13.55 -29.08 0.44
CA GLY A 12 -14.92 -28.57 0.56
C GLY A 12 -15.07 -27.14 0.07
N PHE A 13 -14.18 -26.24 0.50
CA PHE A 13 -14.16 -24.85 0.01
C PHE A 13 -13.84 -24.74 -1.48
N GLY A 14 -13.11 -25.69 -2.06
CA GLY A 14 -12.82 -25.76 -3.49
C GLY A 14 -14.07 -25.83 -4.39
N MET A 15 -15.18 -26.34 -3.87
CA MET A 15 -16.44 -26.48 -4.60
C MET A 15 -17.40 -25.30 -4.38
N MET A 16 -17.08 -24.40 -3.46
CA MET A 16 -17.90 -23.22 -3.14
C MET A 16 -17.51 -22.02 -3.99
N VAL A 17 -18.45 -21.08 -4.15
CA VAL A 17 -18.16 -19.79 -4.77
C VAL A 17 -17.40 -18.92 -3.76
N ASP A 18 -16.49 -18.08 -4.23
CA ASP A 18 -15.65 -17.24 -3.36
C ASP A 18 -16.47 -16.36 -2.42
N GLU A 19 -17.59 -15.81 -2.91
CA GLU A 19 -18.51 -14.98 -2.15
C GLU A 19 -19.07 -15.70 -0.91
N ASP A 20 -19.41 -16.99 -1.01
CA ASP A 20 -19.93 -17.77 0.12
C ASP A 20 -18.84 -18.01 1.18
N ILE A 21 -17.61 -18.30 0.72
CA ILE A 21 -16.46 -18.52 1.61
C ILE A 21 -16.08 -17.21 2.33
N VAL A 22 -16.26 -16.07 1.66
CA VAL A 22 -16.03 -14.75 2.25
C VAL A 22 -17.02 -14.45 3.37
N GLU A 23 -18.30 -14.80 3.22
CA GLU A 23 -19.28 -14.64 4.30
C GLU A 23 -18.93 -15.53 5.51
N LEU A 24 -18.52 -16.79 5.28
CA LEU A 24 -18.02 -17.66 6.36
C LEU A 24 -16.81 -17.03 7.09
N ALA A 25 -15.86 -16.50 6.32
CA ALA A 25 -14.68 -15.83 6.88
C ALA A 25 -15.07 -14.59 7.72
N LYS A 26 -16.09 -13.83 7.30
CA LYS A 26 -16.61 -12.66 8.03
C LYS A 26 -17.37 -13.04 9.31
N ASP A 27 -18.01 -14.21 9.31
CA ASP A 27 -18.66 -14.79 10.51
C ASP A 27 -17.64 -15.37 11.51
N GLY A 28 -16.35 -15.31 11.20
CA GLY A 28 -15.25 -15.70 12.09
C GLY A 28 -14.65 -17.07 11.80
N ASP A 29 -15.01 -17.71 10.68
CA ASP A 29 -14.34 -18.94 10.25
C ASP A 29 -12.91 -18.65 9.77
N ILE A 30 -11.96 -18.93 10.66
CA ILE A 30 -10.53 -18.73 10.43
C ILE A 30 -10.03 -19.62 9.28
N VAL A 31 -10.60 -20.81 9.11
CA VAL A 31 -10.18 -21.75 8.07
C VAL A 31 -10.64 -21.26 6.69
N ALA A 32 -11.86 -20.73 6.60
CA ALA A 32 -12.35 -20.08 5.38
C ALA A 32 -11.47 -18.87 4.99
N GLN A 33 -11.10 -18.04 5.96
CA GLN A 33 -10.19 -16.92 5.73
C GLN A 33 -8.82 -17.39 5.25
N GLU A 34 -8.22 -18.39 5.90
CA GLU A 34 -6.93 -18.95 5.52
C GLU A 34 -6.97 -19.58 4.11
N TYR A 35 -8.06 -20.26 3.77
CA TYR A 35 -8.31 -20.80 2.44
C TYR A 35 -8.28 -19.68 1.38
N LEU A 36 -9.02 -18.60 1.58
CA LEU A 36 -9.06 -17.45 0.65
C LEU A 36 -7.68 -16.79 0.52
N ILE A 37 -6.98 -16.59 1.63
CA ILE A 37 -5.62 -16.03 1.64
C ILE A 37 -4.68 -16.88 0.78
N ASN A 38 -4.72 -18.21 0.95
CA ASN A 38 -3.89 -19.13 0.18
C ASN A 38 -4.28 -19.18 -1.30
N LYS A 39 -5.58 -19.24 -1.60
CA LYS A 39 -6.14 -19.23 -2.97
C LYS A 39 -5.69 -17.99 -3.76
N TYR A 40 -5.73 -16.82 -3.12
CA TYR A 40 -5.41 -15.54 -3.76
C TYR A 40 -3.94 -15.10 -3.62
N LYS A 41 -3.09 -15.83 -2.89
CA LYS A 41 -1.68 -15.48 -2.68
C LYS A 41 -0.91 -15.23 -3.97
N ASN A 42 -1.06 -16.11 -4.96
CA ASN A 42 -0.38 -15.95 -6.25
C ASN A 42 -0.97 -14.81 -7.10
N PHE A 43 -2.24 -14.50 -6.90
CA PHE A 43 -2.88 -13.34 -7.52
C PHE A 43 -2.29 -12.03 -6.97
N VAL A 44 -2.13 -11.93 -5.65
CA VAL A 44 -1.44 -10.81 -4.99
C VAL A 44 -0.02 -10.65 -5.54
N ARG A 45 0.75 -11.75 -5.56
CA ARG A 45 2.12 -11.73 -6.11
C ARG A 45 2.15 -11.24 -7.55
N ALA A 46 1.21 -11.69 -8.37
CA ALA A 46 1.12 -11.28 -9.77
C ALA A 46 0.87 -9.77 -9.92
N LYS A 47 -0.03 -9.20 -9.10
CA LYS A 47 -0.32 -7.76 -9.10
C LYS A 47 0.84 -6.94 -8.54
N ALA A 48 1.53 -7.41 -7.50
CA ALA A 48 2.69 -6.75 -6.93
C ALA A 48 3.87 -6.62 -7.91
N ARG A 49 3.97 -7.49 -8.94
CA ARG A 49 5.13 -7.51 -9.85
C ARG A 49 5.35 -6.23 -10.64
N SER A 50 4.31 -5.45 -10.91
CA SER A 50 4.41 -4.20 -11.67
C SER A 50 4.80 -3.00 -10.82
N TYR A 51 4.98 -3.19 -9.51
CA TYR A 51 5.28 -2.12 -8.57
C TYR A 51 6.69 -2.28 -8.00
N PHE A 52 7.29 -1.14 -7.65
CA PHE A 52 8.61 -1.06 -7.06
C PHE A 52 8.63 0.04 -6.00
N LEU A 53 9.34 -0.19 -4.89
CA LEU A 53 9.55 0.78 -3.84
C LEU A 53 11.06 0.88 -3.58
N ILE A 54 11.62 2.07 -3.79
CA ILE A 54 13.05 2.30 -3.60
C ILE A 54 13.41 2.07 -2.13
N GLY A 55 14.43 1.25 -1.89
CA GLY A 55 14.91 0.94 -0.54
C GLY A 55 14.07 -0.09 0.21
N ALA A 56 13.14 -0.78 -0.46
CA ALA A 56 12.36 -1.88 0.09
C ALA A 56 12.45 -3.12 -0.80
N ASP A 57 12.23 -4.29 -0.18
CA ASP A 57 12.24 -5.57 -0.87
C ASP A 57 10.91 -5.80 -1.60
N ARG A 58 10.96 -6.68 -2.59
CA ARG A 58 9.73 -7.11 -3.30
C ARG A 58 8.73 -7.77 -2.36
N GLU A 59 9.21 -8.44 -1.31
CA GLU A 59 8.35 -9.04 -0.30
C GLU A 59 7.57 -7.99 0.50
N ASP A 60 8.11 -6.78 0.71
CA ASP A 60 7.37 -5.69 1.38
C ASP A 60 6.14 -5.27 0.56
N ILE A 61 6.30 -5.17 -0.77
CA ILE A 61 5.21 -4.86 -1.69
C ILE A 61 4.16 -5.97 -1.69
N ILE A 62 4.60 -7.23 -1.66
CA ILE A 62 3.69 -8.38 -1.58
C ILE A 62 2.91 -8.33 -0.27
N GLN A 63 3.56 -8.02 0.85
CA GLN A 63 2.90 -7.92 2.15
C GLN A 63 1.85 -6.79 2.18
N GLU A 64 2.14 -5.63 1.59
CA GLU A 64 1.13 -4.59 1.41
C GLU A 64 -0.04 -5.08 0.53
N GLY A 65 0.25 -5.84 -0.52
CA GLY A 65 -0.79 -6.51 -1.31
C GLY A 65 -1.64 -7.50 -0.50
N MET A 66 -1.01 -8.29 0.38
CA MET A 66 -1.70 -9.24 1.26
C MET A 66 -2.59 -8.54 2.28
N ILE A 67 -2.14 -7.39 2.82
CA ILE A 67 -2.97 -6.52 3.67
C ILE A 67 -4.21 -6.02 2.89
N GLY A 68 -4.03 -5.67 1.62
CA GLY A 68 -5.13 -5.28 0.73
C GLY A 68 -6.14 -6.41 0.50
N LEU A 69 -5.66 -7.65 0.31
CA LEU A 69 -6.52 -8.84 0.22
C LEU A 69 -7.29 -9.10 1.51
N TYR A 70 -6.63 -9.02 2.66
CA TYR A 70 -7.29 -9.19 3.97
C TYR A 70 -8.43 -8.17 4.17
N LYS A 71 -8.19 -6.90 3.83
CA LYS A 71 -9.24 -5.88 3.84
C LYS A 71 -10.37 -6.19 2.86
N ALA A 72 -10.05 -6.77 1.70
CA ALA A 72 -11.07 -7.18 0.75
C ALA A 72 -11.98 -8.27 1.32
N ILE A 73 -11.42 -9.30 1.97
CA ILE A 73 -12.21 -10.37 2.63
C ILE A 73 -13.14 -9.77 3.68
N ARG A 74 -12.62 -8.89 4.54
CA ARG A 74 -13.38 -8.27 5.62
C ARG A 74 -14.49 -7.33 5.12
N ASP A 75 -14.21 -6.52 4.11
CA ASP A 75 -15.07 -5.39 3.70
C ASP A 75 -15.96 -5.71 2.49
N PHE A 76 -15.84 -6.91 1.90
CA PHE A 76 -16.67 -7.31 0.77
C PHE A 76 -18.14 -7.41 1.15
N ARG A 77 -18.99 -6.99 0.21
CA ARG A 77 -20.44 -7.07 0.36
C ARG A 77 -21.04 -7.70 -0.90
N CYS A 78 -21.74 -8.82 -0.71
CA CYS A 78 -22.38 -9.59 -1.78
C CYS A 78 -23.56 -8.84 -2.44
N ASP A 79 -24.10 -7.79 -1.82
CA ASP A 79 -25.17 -6.97 -2.37
C ASP A 79 -24.73 -6.09 -3.55
N LYS A 80 -23.42 -5.99 -3.81
CA LYS A 80 -22.85 -5.22 -4.92
C LYS A 80 -22.65 -6.09 -6.16
N LEU A 81 -22.82 -5.48 -7.34
CA LEU A 81 -22.70 -6.14 -8.65
C LEU A 81 -21.28 -6.59 -9.06
N SER A 82 -20.28 -6.56 -8.17
CA SER A 82 -18.91 -6.98 -8.51
C SER A 82 -18.56 -8.31 -7.84
N SER A 83 -17.94 -9.22 -8.58
CA SER A 83 -17.38 -10.43 -7.98
C SER A 83 -16.31 -10.10 -6.93
N PHE A 84 -16.15 -11.00 -5.96
CA PHE A 84 -15.13 -10.89 -4.93
C PHE A 84 -13.74 -10.72 -5.55
N ARG A 85 -13.44 -11.47 -6.61
CA ARG A 85 -12.16 -11.36 -7.33
C ARG A 85 -11.87 -9.95 -7.83
N ALA A 86 -12.86 -9.28 -8.43
CA ALA A 86 -12.69 -7.91 -8.94
C ALA A 86 -12.52 -6.91 -7.79
N PHE A 87 -13.27 -7.09 -6.70
CA PHE A 87 -13.13 -6.26 -5.50
C PHE A 87 -11.77 -6.44 -4.82
N ALA A 88 -11.30 -7.68 -4.68
CA ALA A 88 -9.99 -8.01 -4.14
C ALA A 88 -8.87 -7.37 -4.97
N GLU A 89 -8.95 -7.44 -6.30
CA GLU A 89 -8.00 -6.75 -7.19
C GLU A 89 -7.90 -5.26 -6.90
N LEU A 90 -9.04 -4.59 -6.74
CA LEU A 90 -9.12 -3.17 -6.44
C LEU A 90 -8.44 -2.85 -5.11
N CYS A 91 -8.74 -3.61 -4.05
CA CYS A 91 -8.19 -3.40 -2.72
C CYS A 91 -6.68 -3.68 -2.65
N ILE A 92 -6.22 -4.78 -3.25
CA ILE A 92 -4.79 -5.14 -3.34
C ILE A 92 -4.01 -4.00 -4.02
N THR A 93 -4.49 -3.56 -5.18
CA THR A 93 -3.82 -2.53 -5.97
C THR A 93 -3.77 -1.20 -5.23
N ARG A 94 -4.89 -0.79 -4.60
CA ARG A 94 -4.95 0.45 -3.82
C ARG A 94 -4.03 0.42 -2.60
N GLN A 95 -3.95 -0.72 -1.91
CA GLN A 95 -3.09 -0.85 -0.73
C GLN A 95 -1.61 -0.70 -1.12
N ILE A 96 -1.17 -1.38 -2.17
CA ILE A 96 0.20 -1.25 -2.70
C ILE A 96 0.51 0.20 -3.08
N ILE A 97 -0.36 0.86 -3.86
CA ILE A 97 -0.15 2.25 -4.27
C ILE A 97 -0.10 3.18 -3.05
N THR A 98 -0.96 2.95 -2.06
CA THR A 98 -1.01 3.77 -0.84
C THR A 98 0.29 3.64 -0.04
N ALA A 99 0.81 2.42 0.11
CA ALA A 99 2.08 2.18 0.79
C ALA A 99 3.23 2.90 0.08
N ILE A 100 3.33 2.77 -1.25
CA ILE A 100 4.36 3.44 -2.05
C ILE A 100 4.26 4.96 -1.91
N LYS A 101 3.04 5.52 -2.07
CA LYS A 101 2.81 6.97 -1.91
C LYS A 101 3.16 7.46 -0.51
N THR A 102 2.93 6.64 0.51
CA THR A 102 3.22 6.99 1.90
C THR A 102 4.74 7.00 2.14
N ALA A 103 5.45 5.98 1.67
CA ALA A 103 6.90 5.86 1.81
C ALA A 103 7.67 6.92 1.00
N THR A 104 7.17 7.27 -0.19
CA THR A 104 7.75 8.31 -1.05
C THR A 104 7.26 9.73 -0.72
N ARG A 105 6.47 9.89 0.35
CA ARG A 105 5.87 11.18 0.69
C ARG A 105 6.92 12.15 1.21
N GLN A 106 7.24 13.13 0.39
CA GLN A 106 8.18 14.22 0.69
C GLN A 106 7.61 15.29 1.65
N LYS A 107 6.71 14.94 2.57
CA LYS A 107 6.02 15.92 3.45
C LYS A 107 6.97 16.70 4.38
N HIS A 108 8.17 16.16 4.65
CA HIS A 108 9.19 16.81 5.46
C HIS A 108 10.32 17.43 4.63
N ILE A 109 10.27 17.36 3.29
CA ILE A 109 11.32 17.96 2.45
C ILE A 109 11.39 19.48 2.63
N PRO A 110 10.29 20.25 2.57
CA PRO A 110 10.37 21.71 2.79
C PRO A 110 10.96 22.10 4.15
N LEU A 111 10.79 21.28 5.19
CA LEU A 111 11.35 21.49 6.53
C LEU A 111 12.86 21.21 6.58
N ASN A 112 13.34 20.21 5.83
CA ASN A 112 14.72 19.73 5.91
C ASN A 112 15.64 20.33 4.83
N SER A 113 15.08 20.90 3.78
CA SER A 113 15.83 21.61 2.73
C SER A 113 15.53 23.11 2.75
N TYR A 114 15.17 23.67 3.91
CA TYR A 114 14.97 25.10 4.03
C TYR A 114 16.31 25.83 3.83
N VAL A 115 16.29 26.87 2.99
CA VAL A 115 17.41 27.80 2.86
C VAL A 115 17.03 29.04 3.65
N SER A 116 17.76 29.31 4.73
CA SER A 116 17.52 30.51 5.54
C SER A 116 17.81 31.76 4.72
N LEU A 117 16.81 32.62 4.57
CA LEU A 117 16.99 33.89 3.88
C LEU A 117 17.86 34.89 4.67
N ASN A 118 17.95 34.72 5.99
CA ASN A 118 18.74 35.55 6.90
C ASN A 118 20.16 35.00 7.12
N LYS A 119 20.53 33.86 6.52
CA LYS A 119 21.89 33.34 6.62
C LYS A 119 22.81 34.14 5.68
N PRO A 120 24.00 34.57 6.14
CA PRO A 120 25.05 35.10 5.29
C PRO A 120 25.31 34.20 4.07
N ILE A 121 25.44 34.79 2.89
CA ILE A 121 25.72 34.04 1.64
C ILE A 121 27.20 33.65 1.55
N TYR A 122 28.07 34.47 2.14
CA TYR A 122 29.52 34.31 2.16
C TYR A 122 29.99 33.97 3.58
N ASP A 123 31.31 33.89 3.80
CA ASP A 123 31.95 33.50 5.07
C ASP A 123 31.37 34.25 6.30
N GLU A 124 31.58 33.74 7.52
CA GLU A 124 30.88 34.19 8.74
C GLU A 124 30.96 35.71 9.06
N ASP A 125 31.92 36.43 8.46
CA ASP A 125 32.08 37.89 8.58
C ASP A 125 31.25 38.71 7.58
N SER A 126 30.41 38.08 6.75
CA SER A 126 29.58 38.77 5.76
C SER A 126 28.18 39.09 6.29
N ASP A 127 27.83 40.37 6.38
CA ASP A 127 26.47 40.81 6.73
C ASP A 127 25.45 40.60 5.59
N ARG A 128 25.89 40.17 4.40
CA ARG A 128 25.04 40.12 3.21
C ARG A 128 24.26 38.80 3.15
N THR A 129 22.95 38.92 3.23
CA THR A 129 22.01 37.79 3.28
C THR A 129 21.35 37.53 1.92
N LEU A 130 20.71 36.36 1.77
CA LEU A 130 19.91 36.04 0.57
C LEU A 130 18.75 37.02 0.36
N LEU A 131 18.18 37.56 1.44
CA LEU A 131 17.16 38.62 1.37
C LEU A 131 17.68 39.87 0.65
N ASP A 132 18.92 40.28 0.89
CA ASP A 132 19.51 41.49 0.30
C ASP A 132 19.75 41.34 -1.21
N VAL A 133 20.02 40.12 -1.66
CA VAL A 133 20.23 39.82 -3.09
C VAL A 133 18.90 39.81 -3.85
N ILE A 134 17.88 39.17 -3.29
CA ILE A 134 16.56 39.06 -3.93
C ILE A 134 15.84 40.43 -3.96
N SER A 135 15.98 41.22 -2.89
CA SER A 135 15.42 42.58 -2.82
C SER A 135 16.20 43.62 -3.64
N GLY A 136 17.48 43.35 -3.94
CA GLY A 136 18.34 44.22 -4.74
C GLY A 136 18.11 44.16 -6.26
N SER A 137 17.39 43.14 -6.75
CA SER A 137 16.92 43.07 -8.15
C SER A 137 15.78 44.07 -8.36
N LYS A 138 16.13 45.36 -8.53
CA LYS A 138 15.25 46.28 -9.24
C LYS A 138 14.93 45.65 -10.60
N ILE A 139 13.64 45.47 -10.85
CA ILE A 139 13.10 45.17 -12.18
C ILE A 139 13.69 46.23 -13.10
N ILE A 140 14.62 45.81 -13.95
CA ILE A 140 15.02 46.60 -15.10
C ILE A 140 13.92 46.32 -16.11
N ASP A 141 13.17 47.38 -16.43
CA ASP A 141 12.04 47.40 -17.36
C ASP A 141 12.37 46.76 -18.72
#